data_AF-A0A960A425-F1
#
_entry.id   AF-A0A960A425-F1
#
_cell.length_a   1.000
_cell.length_b   1.000
_cell.length_c   1.000
_cell.angle_alpha   90.00
_cell.angle_beta   90.00
_cell.angle_gamma   90.00
#
_symmetry.space_group_name_H-M   'P 1'
#
loop_
_entity.id
_entity.type
_entity.pdbx_description
1 polymer ?
#
loop_
_entity_poly.entity_id
_entity_poly.type
_entity_poly.pdbx_seq_one_letter_code
_entity_poly.pdbx_strand_id
1 'polypeptide(L)'
;TGLAVFLFWNLMTLVGALAGSVIGDPATYGLDGAAVAAFLALLWPRLQASDARVTAAVATVLALVAVPFVPAGVPVFIAASAAVVIGLRGGRPGATAPPPDPATDGDVIP
;
A
#
# COMPACT_ATOMS: atom_id res chain seq x y z
N THR A 1 -23.30 12.89 -5.20
CA THR A 1 -23.32 14.27 -4.70
C THR A 1 -22.23 14.44 -3.65
N GLY A 2 -21.20 15.25 -3.94
CA GLY A 2 -20.03 15.40 -3.06
C GLY A 2 -20.35 15.92 -1.66
N LEU A 3 -21.45 16.65 -1.49
CA LEU A 3 -21.91 17.17 -0.20
C LEU A 3 -22.23 16.05 0.80
N ALA A 4 -22.88 14.97 0.35
CA ALA A 4 -23.18 13.83 1.20
C ALA A 4 -21.91 13.10 1.65
N VAL A 5 -20.94 12.93 0.75
CA VAL A 5 -19.62 12.36 1.05
C VAL A 5 -18.87 13.25 2.04
N PHE A 6 -18.88 14.56 1.85
CA PHE A 6 -18.24 15.52 2.75
C PHE A 6 -18.85 15.51 4.15
N LEU A 7 -20.18 15.56 4.26
CA LEU A 7 -20.88 15.49 5.54
C LEU A 7 -20.63 14.16 6.24
N PHE A 8 -20.78 13.05 5.52
CA PHE A 8 -20.53 11.72 6.05
C PHE A 8 -19.08 11.55 6.52
N TRP A 9 -18.12 12.06 5.74
CA TRP A 9 -16.70 12.06 6.09
C TRP A 9 -16.40 12.85 7.36
N ASN A 10 -16.92 14.08 7.46
CA ASN A 10 -16.72 14.92 8.64
C ASN A 10 -17.38 14.29 9.88
N LEU A 11 -18.59 13.72 9.73
CA LEU A 11 -19.27 13.01 10.81
C LEU A 11 -18.49 11.78 11.26
N MET A 12 -18.04 10.92 10.33
CA MET A 12 -17.24 9.75 10.67
C MET A 12 -15.94 10.12 11.38
N THR A 13 -15.29 11.20 10.95
CA THR A 13 -14.06 11.72 11.58
C THR A 13 -14.34 12.29 12.97
N LEU A 14 -15.42 13.05 13.14
CA LEU A 14 -15.86 13.57 14.44
C LEU A 14 -16.19 12.44 15.41
N VAL A 15 -16.91 11.42 14.94
CA VAL A 15 -17.22 10.20 15.71
C VAL A 15 -15.93 9.46 16.07
N GLY A 16 -14.97 9.34 15.16
CA GLY A 16 -13.67 8.73 15.45
C GLY A 16 -12.86 9.50 16.51
N ALA A 17 -12.85 10.83 16.43
CA ALA A 17 -12.16 11.67 17.40
C ALA A 17 -12.81 11.61 18.79
N LEU A 18 -14.13 11.58 18.87
CA LEU A 18 -14.89 11.42 20.11
C LEU A 18 -14.75 9.99 20.67
N ALA A 19 -14.84 8.96 19.84
CA ALA A 19 -14.62 7.59 20.28
C ALA A 19 -13.20 7.41 20.83
N GLY A 20 -12.20 7.99 20.16
CA GLY A 20 -10.81 7.99 20.62
C GLY A 20 -10.53 8.82 21.88
N SER A 21 -11.41 9.76 22.25
CA SER A 21 -11.27 10.52 23.50
C SER A 21 -11.97 9.85 24.69
N VAL A 22 -12.96 8.98 24.44
CA VAL A 22 -13.67 8.19 25.47
C VAL A 22 -12.95 6.87 25.75
N ILE A 23 -12.33 6.28 24.72
CA ILE A 23 -11.39 5.17 24.85
C ILE A 23 -10.08 5.78 25.36
N GLY A 24 -9.78 5.64 26.65
CA GLY A 24 -8.48 6.04 27.23
C GLY A 24 -7.28 5.38 26.53
N ASP A 25 -6.05 5.65 26.97
CA ASP A 25 -4.79 5.36 26.25
C ASP A 25 -4.83 4.11 25.33
N PRO A 26 -5.00 4.29 24.00
CA PRO A 26 -5.11 3.20 23.02
C PRO A 26 -3.90 2.25 23.02
N ALA A 27 -2.75 2.71 23.54
CA ALA A 27 -1.55 1.89 23.70
C ALA A 27 -1.78 0.70 24.64
N THR A 28 -2.65 0.85 25.65
CA THR A 28 -2.96 -0.24 26.59
C THR A 28 -3.75 -1.39 25.97
N TYR A 29 -4.50 -1.12 24.89
CA TYR A 29 -5.31 -2.12 24.18
C TYR A 29 -4.62 -2.69 22.93
N GLY A 30 -3.38 -2.27 22.64
CA GLY A 30 -2.64 -2.72 21.45
C GLY A 30 -3.27 -2.28 20.13
N LEU A 31 -4.14 -1.26 20.15
CA LEU A 31 -4.83 -0.73 18.98
C LEU A 31 -3.86 -0.15 17.93
N ASP A 32 -2.66 0.27 18.35
CA ASP A 32 -1.57 0.69 17.44
C ASP A 32 -1.13 -0.44 16.49
N GLY A 33 -1.11 -1.68 16.99
CA GLY A 33 -0.79 -2.86 16.18
C GLY A 33 -1.86 -3.18 15.13
N ALA A 34 -3.13 -2.81 15.39
CA ALA A 34 -4.23 -3.07 14.45
C ALA A 34 -4.09 -2.23 13.17
N ALA A 35 -3.62 -0.98 13.28
CA ALA A 35 -3.34 -0.13 12.13
C ALA A 35 -2.21 -0.72 11.26
N VAL A 36 -1.12 -1.18 11.90
CA VAL A 36 0.01 -1.84 11.22
C VAL A 36 -0.45 -3.14 10.54
N ALA A 37 -1.25 -3.95 11.23
CA ALA A 37 -1.77 -5.21 10.70
C ALA A 37 -2.72 -4.99 9.50
N ALA A 38 -3.60 -4.00 9.56
CA ALA A 38 -4.48 -3.64 8.46
C ALA A 38 -3.68 -3.18 7.23
N PHE A 39 -2.64 -2.34 7.43
CA PHE A 39 -1.74 -1.94 6.35
C PHE A 39 -0.99 -3.12 5.75
N LEU A 40 -0.45 -4.03 6.57
CA LEU A 40 0.22 -5.24 6.11
C LEU A 40 -0.72 -6.15 5.33
N ALA A 41 -1.96 -6.32 5.78
CA ALA A 41 -2.98 -7.11 5.09
C ALA A 41 -3.30 -6.53 3.69
N LEU A 42 -3.37 -5.21 3.56
CA LEU A 42 -3.52 -4.53 2.27
C LEU A 42 -2.27 -4.61 1.39
N LEU A 43 -1.08 -4.63 2.01
CA LEU A 43 0.20 -4.71 1.32
C LEU A 43 0.51 -6.14 0.84
N TRP A 44 -0.02 -7.16 1.52
CA TRP A 44 0.19 -8.57 1.23
C TRP A 44 0.05 -8.96 -0.25
N PRO A 45 -1.06 -8.64 -0.95
CA PRO A 45 -1.19 -8.97 -2.37
C PRO A 45 -0.18 -8.22 -3.26
N ARG A 46 0.30 -7.04 -2.84
CA ARG A 46 1.31 -6.26 -3.59
C ARG A 46 2.72 -6.82 -3.42
N LEU A 47 2.99 -7.52 -2.32
CA LEU A 47 4.28 -8.18 -2.05
C LEU A 47 4.42 -9.56 -2.69
N GLN A 48 3.38 -10.10 -3.33
CA GLN A 48 3.45 -11.45 -3.88
C GLN A 48 4.40 -11.56 -5.09
N ALA A 49 4.67 -10.48 -5.83
CA ALA A 49 5.68 -10.47 -6.89
C ALA A 49 7.11 -10.57 -6.32
N SER A 50 7.97 -11.41 -6.90
CA SER A 50 9.36 -11.63 -6.45
C SER A 50 10.16 -10.32 -6.35
N ASP A 51 10.02 -9.45 -7.36
CA ASP A 51 10.74 -8.18 -7.45
C ASP A 51 10.24 -7.18 -6.39
N ALA A 52 8.95 -7.24 -6.06
CA ALA A 52 8.35 -6.42 -5.01
C ALA A 52 8.85 -6.82 -3.61
N ARG A 53 9.10 -8.12 -3.35
CA ARG A 53 9.66 -8.58 -2.06
C ARG A 53 11.06 -8.07 -1.83
N VAL A 54 11.92 -8.16 -2.85
CA VAL A 54 13.32 -7.69 -2.74
C VAL A 54 13.35 -6.19 -2.50
N THR A 55 12.54 -5.44 -3.25
CA THR A 55 12.43 -3.98 -3.10
C THR A 55 11.90 -3.60 -1.71
N ALA A 56 10.88 -4.30 -1.22
CA ALA A 56 10.33 -4.08 0.12
C ALA A 56 11.36 -4.38 1.22
N ALA A 57 12.08 -5.50 1.13
CA ALA A 57 13.12 -5.85 2.10
C ALA A 57 14.24 -4.78 2.16
N VAL A 58 14.71 -4.33 1.00
CA VAL A 58 15.72 -3.27 0.91
C VAL A 58 15.20 -1.95 1.50
N ALA A 59 13.97 -1.57 1.18
CA ALA A 59 13.34 -0.37 1.73
C ALA A 59 13.15 -0.46 3.25
N THR A 60 12.76 -1.62 3.79
CA THR A 60 12.64 -1.86 5.24
C THR A 60 13.99 -1.69 5.95
N VAL A 61 15.06 -2.29 5.41
CA VAL A 61 16.41 -2.15 5.99
C VAL A 61 16.86 -0.69 5.99
N LEU A 62 16.71 0.01 4.86
CA LEU A 62 17.01 1.44 4.74
C LEU A 62 16.21 2.28 5.74
N ALA A 63 14.90 2.03 5.88
CA ALA A 63 14.05 2.72 6.82
C ALA A 63 14.50 2.50 8.26
N LEU A 64 14.78 1.25 8.67
CA LEU A 64 15.25 0.93 10.02
C LEU A 64 16.60 1.58 10.35
N VAL A 65 17.50 1.65 9.38
CA VAL A 65 18.78 2.35 9.54
C VAL A 65 18.60 3.86 9.63
N ALA A 66 17.63 4.43 8.90
CA ALA A 66 17.38 5.88 8.89
C ALA A 66 16.61 6.37 10.13
N VAL A 67 15.71 5.56 10.70
CA VAL A 67 14.87 5.90 11.87
C VAL A 67 15.65 6.52 13.05
N PRO A 68 16.82 6.02 13.49
CA PRO A 68 17.55 6.62 14.61
C PRO A 68 18.17 7.99 14.30
N PHE A 69 18.28 8.38 13.01
CA PHE A 69 18.96 9.60 12.60
C PHE A 69 18.03 10.76 12.26
N VAL A 70 16.71 10.55 12.17
CA VAL A 70 15.79 11.56 11.60
C VAL A 70 14.46 11.65 12.37
N PRO A 71 13.93 12.87 12.62
CA PRO A 71 12.62 13.07 13.26
C PRO A 71 11.48 12.29 12.60
N ALA A 72 10.52 11.85 13.42
CA ALA A 72 9.35 11.09 12.99
C ALA A 72 8.65 11.75 11.79
N GLY A 73 8.42 10.97 10.72
CA GLY A 73 7.75 11.41 9.49
C GLY A 73 8.70 11.56 8.28
N VAL A 74 9.93 12.05 8.47
CA VAL A 74 10.89 12.22 7.37
C VAL A 74 11.33 10.89 6.73
N PRO A 75 11.55 9.78 7.48
CA PRO A 75 11.89 8.49 6.88
C PRO A 75 10.84 7.99 5.89
N VAL A 76 9.56 8.29 6.13
CA VAL A 76 8.45 7.87 5.25
C VAL A 76 8.50 8.59 3.91
N PHE A 77 8.82 9.90 3.88
CA PHE A 77 8.99 10.65 2.64
C PHE A 77 10.20 10.18 1.84
N ILE A 78 11.30 9.82 2.52
CA ILE A 78 12.48 9.25 1.88
C ILE A 78 12.15 7.88 1.26
N ALA A 79 11.46 7.00 2.00
CA ALA A 79 11.05 5.70 1.49
C ALA A 79 10.06 5.82 0.30
N ALA A 80 9.07 6.70 0.41
CA ALA A 80 8.08 6.93 -0.65
C ALA A 80 8.73 7.46 -1.94
N SER A 81 9.64 8.43 -1.82
CA SER A 81 10.37 8.97 -2.98
C SER A 81 11.29 7.91 -3.62
N ALA A 82 12.01 7.12 -2.83
CA ALA A 82 12.83 6.02 -3.34
C ALA A 82 11.98 4.96 -4.08
N ALA A 83 10.84 4.57 -3.51
CA ALA A 83 9.92 3.61 -4.13
C ALA A 83 9.36 4.13 -5.47
N VAL A 84 9.03 5.42 -5.57
CA VAL A 84 8.60 6.05 -6.83
C VAL A 84 9.71 6.00 -7.87
N VAL A 85 10.94 6.38 -7.50
CA VAL A 85 12.08 6.36 -8.43
C VAL A 85 12.38 4.94 -8.93
N ILE A 86 12.31 3.94 -8.06
CA ILE A 86 12.52 2.53 -8.41
C ILE A 86 11.35 2.01 -9.26
N GLY A 87 10.10 2.30 -8.89
CA GLY A 87 8.91 1.88 -9.62
C GLY A 87 8.84 2.45 -11.03
N LEU A 88 9.27 3.70 -11.21
CA LEU A 88 9.39 4.33 -12.53
C LEU A 88 10.49 3.70 -13.40
N ARG A 89 11.53 3.13 -12.79
CA ARG A 89 12.61 2.41 -13.49
C ARG A 89 12.26 0.94 -13.78
N GLY A 90 11.34 0.35 -13.03
CA GLY A 90 10.87 -1.04 -13.19
C GLY A 90 9.66 -1.22 -14.11
N GLY A 91 9.18 -0.16 -14.76
CA GLY A 91 7.99 -0.19 -15.60
C GLY A 91 8.16 -0.98 -16.90
N ARG A 92 7.96 -2.30 -16.85
CA ARG A 92 7.34 -3.05 -17.95
C ARG A 92 6.06 -3.71 -17.42
N PRO A 93 4.90 -3.02 -17.53
CA PRO A 93 3.62 -3.70 -17.49
C PRO A 93 3.70 -4.86 -18.48
N GLY A 94 3.46 -6.08 -17.97
CA GLY A 94 3.51 -7.29 -18.77
C GLY A 94 2.78 -7.06 -20.09
N ALA A 95 3.48 -7.30 -21.19
CA ALA A 95 2.90 -7.33 -22.50
C ALA A 95 1.66 -8.23 -22.41
N THR A 96 0.48 -7.63 -22.50
CA THR A 96 -0.74 -8.36 -22.80
C THR A 96 -0.44 -9.16 -24.06
N ALA A 97 -0.28 -10.47 -23.91
CA ALA A 97 -0.21 -11.36 -25.05
C ALA A 97 -1.40 -11.00 -25.95
N PRO A 98 -1.19 -10.78 -27.26
CA PRO A 98 -2.28 -10.50 -28.18
C PRO A 98 -3.39 -11.54 -27.97
N PRO A 99 -4.67 -11.12 -27.93
CA PRO A 99 -5.77 -12.06 -27.82
C PRO A 99 -5.61 -13.16 -28.89
N PRO A 100 -5.88 -14.43 -28.56
CA PRO A 100 -5.76 -15.54 -29.51
C PRO A 100 -6.47 -15.17 -30.81
N ASP A 101 -5.74 -15.23 -31.93
CA ASP A 101 -6.27 -14.88 -33.23
C ASP A 101 -7.30 -15.94 -33.67
N PRO A 102 -8.60 -15.60 -33.77
CA PRO A 102 -9.62 -16.53 -34.21
C PRO A 102 -9.40 -17.03 -35.65
N ALA A 103 -8.52 -16.40 -36.44
CA ALA A 103 -8.16 -16.87 -37.77
C ALA A 103 -7.20 -18.07 -37.78
N THR A 104 -6.51 -18.35 -36.66
CA THR A 104 -5.58 -19.50 -36.55
C THR A 104 -6.24 -20.73 -35.91
N ASP A 105 -7.39 -20.56 -35.23
CA ASP A 105 -8.15 -21.61 -34.55
C ASP A 105 -9.32 -22.14 -35.41
N GLY A 106 -9.25 -21.90 -36.72
CA GLY A 106 -10.30 -22.23 -37.68
C GLY A 106 -9.97 -23.36 -38.66
N ASP A 107 -8.78 -23.97 -38.62
CA ASP A 107 -8.40 -24.96 -39.64
C ASP A 107 -7.63 -26.17 -39.11
N VAL A 108 -8.04 -27.31 -39.68
CA VAL A 108 -7.47 -28.66 -39.64
C VAL A 108 -7.84 -29.55 -38.44
N ILE A 109 -9.10 -30.01 -38.41
CA ILE A 109 -9.39 -31.38 -37.94
C ILE A 109 -9.56 -32.27 -39.19
N PRO A 110 -8.68 -33.26 -39.43
CA PRO A 110 -8.77 -34.19 -40.57
C PRO A 110 -9.92 -35.20 -40.45
#